data_AF-F2LGP9-F1
#
_entry.id   AF-F2LGP9-F1
#
_cell.length_a   1.000
_cell.length_b   1.000
_cell.length_c   1.000
_cell.angle_alpha   90.00
_cell.angle_beta   90.00
_cell.angle_gamma   90.00
#
_symmetry.space_group_name_H-M   'P 1'
#
loop_
_entity.id
_entity.type
_entity.pdbx_description
1 polymer ?
#
loop_
_entity_poly.entity_id
_entity_poly.type
_entity_poly.pdbx_seq_one_letter_code
_entity_poly.pdbx_strand_id
1 'polypeptide(L)'
;MNTLPNVRTFAPELWGEVDKFTQFYGHTHDFKPDVKKAVSGVKGHFNKAITLRDLAAKLAPNLKIDSAELQEKGFTGAVNAQEFSAVIEEVFTELYSSIDCARKVIVAIYRHCQRIPDSTRRLFLRAANGEIGGFPAELQAAFVAATWYVELRDIRDELTHSSIGSCRQSHDTNEISYMHLGLVRNAKPLVIPDVFKKIEELFAGVNHFLGHVFNFLNKGLKVEPTDVVCGFFHGRCYARKLAIADHIDFNSGVCQSRWFDAEPAFRCPFASSCGAYARASQESEGPFRLSQPSNVN
;
A
#
# COMPACT_ATOMS: atom_id res chain seq x y z
N MET A 1 29.70 17.42 17.86
CA MET A 1 28.62 16.42 17.80
C MET A 1 28.12 16.37 16.37
N ASN A 2 27.99 15.18 15.78
CA ASN A 2 27.53 15.02 14.41
C ASN A 2 26.02 15.32 14.36
N THR A 3 25.63 16.46 13.78
CA THR A 3 24.24 16.99 13.75
C THR A 3 23.42 16.46 12.58
N LEU A 4 23.98 15.54 11.79
CA LEU A 4 23.30 15.00 10.63
C LEU A 4 22.11 14.12 11.05
N PRO A 5 20.93 14.29 10.42
CA PRO A 5 19.75 13.52 10.76
C PRO A 5 19.94 12.03 10.47
N ASN A 6 19.35 11.21 11.33
CA ASN A 6 19.35 9.76 11.22
C ASN A 6 17.93 9.30 10.85
N VAL A 7 17.79 8.57 9.75
CA VAL A 7 16.50 8.07 9.26
C VAL A 7 16.57 6.56 9.14
N ARG A 8 15.79 5.85 9.96
CA ARG A 8 15.59 4.40 9.84
C ARG A 8 14.49 4.14 8.80
N THR A 9 14.82 3.38 7.76
CA THR A 9 13.87 2.98 6.70
C THR A 9 13.47 1.51 6.81
N PHE A 10 14.33 0.66 7.39
CA PHE A 10 14.00 -0.74 7.67
C PHE A 10 13.23 -0.86 8.96
N ALA A 11 11.90 -0.83 8.84
CA ALA A 11 10.93 -1.02 9.92
C ALA A 11 10.00 -2.20 9.58
N PRO A 12 10.51 -3.45 9.64
CA PRO A 12 9.72 -4.64 9.30
C PRO A 12 8.48 -4.82 10.19
N GLU A 13 8.48 -4.25 11.40
CA GLU A 13 7.30 -4.18 12.27
C GLU A 13 6.13 -3.39 11.67
N LEU A 14 6.38 -2.56 10.65
CA LEU A 14 5.37 -1.80 9.91
C LEU A 14 5.08 -2.39 8.52
N TRP A 15 5.68 -3.53 8.16
CA TRP A 15 5.50 -4.13 6.84
C TRP A 15 4.23 -4.97 6.77
N GLY A 16 3.39 -4.65 5.79
CA GLY A 16 2.31 -5.55 5.35
C GLY A 16 2.78 -6.55 4.29
N GLU A 17 1.85 -7.33 3.77
CA GLU A 17 2.11 -8.31 2.71
C GLU A 17 2.58 -7.67 1.40
N VAL A 18 2.01 -6.52 1.05
CA VAL A 18 2.43 -5.73 -0.13
C VAL A 18 3.86 -5.22 0.03
N ASP A 19 4.26 -4.83 1.25
CA ASP A 19 5.62 -4.38 1.54
C ASP A 19 6.61 -5.51 1.36
N LYS A 20 6.34 -6.68 1.97
CA LYS A 20 7.16 -7.87 1.78
C LYS A 20 7.31 -8.21 0.30
N PHE A 21 6.20 -8.26 -0.45
CA PHE A 21 6.25 -8.56 -1.87
C PHE A 21 7.12 -7.56 -2.64
N THR A 22 6.93 -6.26 -2.38
CA THR A 22 7.70 -5.17 -3.01
C THR A 22 9.20 -5.32 -2.80
N GLN A 23 9.64 -5.81 -1.65
CA GLN A 23 11.06 -6.01 -1.36
C GLN A 23 11.64 -7.22 -2.09
N PHE A 24 10.90 -8.33 -2.20
CA PHE A 24 11.47 -9.63 -2.58
C PHE A 24 11.10 -10.11 -3.99
N TYR A 25 10.15 -9.47 -4.69
CA TYR A 25 9.69 -9.99 -5.99
C TYR A 25 10.78 -10.07 -7.06
N GLY A 26 11.80 -9.20 -6.99
CA GLY A 26 12.79 -9.01 -8.07
C GLY A 26 13.64 -10.23 -8.42
N HIS A 27 13.83 -11.16 -7.48
CA HIS A 27 14.54 -12.42 -7.71
C HIS A 27 13.66 -13.52 -8.31
N THR A 28 12.33 -13.37 -8.19
CA THR A 28 11.34 -14.35 -8.66
C THR A 28 10.74 -13.95 -9.99
N HIS A 29 10.43 -12.66 -10.14
CA HIS A 29 9.70 -12.12 -11.27
C HIS A 29 10.49 -11.00 -11.94
N ASP A 30 10.84 -11.20 -13.21
CA ASP A 30 11.36 -10.12 -14.05
C ASP A 30 10.19 -9.36 -14.70
N PHE A 31 9.67 -8.39 -13.95
CA PHE A 31 8.56 -7.55 -14.38
C PHE A 31 9.00 -6.45 -15.35
N LYS A 32 8.12 -6.19 -16.33
CA LYS A 32 8.22 -5.01 -17.19
C LYS A 32 8.05 -3.71 -16.36
N PRO A 33 8.55 -2.55 -16.84
CA PRO A 33 8.52 -1.30 -16.08
C PRO A 33 7.12 -0.87 -15.60
N ASP A 34 6.09 -1.12 -16.40
CA ASP A 34 4.69 -0.84 -16.08
C ASP A 34 4.19 -1.67 -14.89
N VAL A 35 4.56 -2.95 -14.82
CA VAL A 35 4.22 -3.83 -13.70
C VAL A 35 5.04 -3.48 -12.45
N LYS A 36 6.33 -3.11 -12.61
CA LYS A 36 7.14 -2.59 -11.49
C LYS A 36 6.51 -1.33 -10.88
N LYS A 37 6.04 -0.40 -11.73
CA LYS A 37 5.26 0.76 -11.30
C LYS A 37 3.97 0.36 -10.58
N ALA A 38 3.27 -0.67 -11.07
CA ALA A 38 2.06 -1.17 -10.43
C ALA A 38 2.33 -1.77 -9.04
N VAL A 39 3.42 -2.51 -8.85
CA VAL A 39 3.82 -3.03 -7.52
C VAL A 39 3.92 -1.89 -6.51
N SER A 40 4.67 -0.82 -6.82
CA SER A 40 4.75 0.36 -5.96
C SER A 40 3.40 1.10 -5.86
N GLY A 41 2.63 1.11 -6.93
CA GLY A 41 1.32 1.74 -7.01
C GLY A 41 0.29 1.16 -6.05
N VAL A 42 0.33 -0.15 -5.76
CA VAL A 42 -0.60 -0.78 -4.79
C VAL A 42 -0.57 -0.06 -3.46
N LYS A 43 0.61 0.03 -2.83
CA LYS A 43 0.78 0.71 -1.55
C LYS A 43 0.67 2.24 -1.70
N GLY A 44 1.20 2.80 -2.79
CA GLY A 44 1.18 4.24 -3.04
C GLY A 44 -0.25 4.81 -3.04
N HIS A 45 -1.14 4.21 -3.82
CA HIS A 45 -2.54 4.61 -3.89
C HIS A 45 -3.29 4.38 -2.57
N PHE A 46 -3.04 3.25 -1.89
CA PHE A 46 -3.65 2.96 -0.59
C PHE A 46 -3.25 3.99 0.48
N ASN A 47 -1.96 4.36 0.55
CA ASN A 47 -1.48 5.39 1.48
C ASN A 47 -1.99 6.80 1.12
N LYS A 48 -2.13 7.10 -0.18
CA LYS A 48 -2.74 8.35 -0.63
C LYS A 48 -4.20 8.42 -0.16
N ALA A 49 -4.96 7.33 -0.28
CA ALA A 49 -6.32 7.25 0.26
C ALA A 49 -6.34 7.53 1.79
N ILE A 50 -5.44 6.93 2.58
CA ILE A 50 -5.36 7.18 4.04
C ILE A 50 -5.14 8.67 4.31
N THR A 51 -4.20 9.28 3.59
CA THR A 51 -3.87 10.71 3.74
C THR A 51 -5.07 11.60 3.43
N LEU A 52 -5.82 11.26 2.38
CA LEU A 52 -7.04 11.99 1.98
C LEU A 52 -8.18 11.79 2.97
N ARG A 53 -8.35 10.59 3.54
CA ARG A 53 -9.31 10.34 4.62
C ARG A 53 -9.01 11.20 5.85
N ASP A 54 -7.74 11.28 6.23
CA ASP A 54 -7.30 12.12 7.35
C ASP A 54 -7.48 13.62 7.04
N LEU A 55 -7.29 14.02 5.78
CA LEU A 55 -7.60 15.39 5.34
C LEU A 55 -9.10 15.67 5.39
N ALA A 56 -9.95 14.76 4.92
CA ALA A 56 -11.40 14.90 5.01
C ALA A 56 -11.84 15.08 6.47
N ALA A 57 -11.29 14.30 7.40
CA ALA A 57 -11.57 14.45 8.83
C ALA A 57 -11.22 15.86 9.37
N LYS A 58 -10.16 16.49 8.86
CA LYS A 58 -9.78 17.86 9.21
C LYS A 58 -10.71 18.91 8.59
N LEU A 59 -11.26 18.64 7.40
CA LEU A 59 -12.17 19.55 6.69
C LEU A 59 -13.62 19.44 7.19
N ALA A 60 -14.04 18.29 7.72
CA ALA A 60 -15.40 18.02 8.16
C ALA A 60 -16.02 19.11 9.06
N PRO A 61 -15.30 19.71 10.05
CA PRO A 61 -15.86 20.77 10.88
C PRO A 61 -16.31 22.01 10.11
N ASN A 62 -15.73 22.29 8.93
CA ASN A 62 -16.04 23.48 8.14
C ASN A 62 -17.42 23.42 7.46
N LEU A 63 -18.05 22.23 7.38
CA LEU A 63 -19.42 22.09 6.86
C LEU A 63 -20.46 22.90 7.65
N LYS A 64 -20.14 23.21 8.92
CA LYS A 64 -20.97 24.08 9.77
C LYS A 64 -20.99 25.52 9.29
N ILE A 65 -19.93 25.98 8.61
CA ILE A 65 -19.83 27.33 8.05
C ILE A 65 -20.87 27.50 6.94
N ASP A 66 -20.92 26.55 6.00
CA ASP A 66 -21.92 26.56 4.91
C ASP A 66 -23.34 26.45 5.46
N SER A 67 -23.53 25.64 6.51
CA SER A 67 -24.83 25.49 7.18
C SER A 67 -25.28 26.78 7.85
N ALA A 68 -24.37 27.48 8.55
CA ALA A 68 -24.66 28.76 9.18
C ALA A 68 -24.97 29.85 8.15
N GLU A 69 -24.21 29.91 7.05
CA GLU A 69 -24.47 30.84 5.96
C GLU A 69 -25.86 30.63 5.35
N LEU A 70 -26.22 29.37 5.08
CA LEU A 70 -27.54 29.02 4.56
C LEU A 70 -28.66 29.44 5.53
N GLN A 71 -28.47 29.24 6.84
CA GLN A 71 -29.43 29.64 7.86
C GLN A 71 -29.58 31.17 7.97
N GLU A 72 -28.48 31.90 7.90
CA GLU A 72 -28.46 33.37 8.03
C GLU A 72 -29.00 34.07 6.78
N LYS A 73 -28.57 33.62 5.60
CA LYS A 73 -28.80 34.34 4.33
C LYS A 73 -29.91 33.71 3.47
N GLY A 74 -30.31 32.47 3.77
CA GLY A 74 -31.22 31.68 2.92
C GLY A 74 -30.55 31.07 1.69
N PHE A 75 -29.25 31.30 1.48
CA PHE A 75 -28.44 30.72 0.41
C PHE A 75 -26.99 30.54 0.88
N THR A 76 -26.23 29.65 0.24
CA THR A 76 -24.79 29.47 0.48
C THR A 76 -24.09 29.12 -0.82
N GLY A 77 -22.82 29.51 -0.94
CA GLY A 77 -21.95 29.04 -2.02
C GLY A 77 -21.52 27.57 -1.87
N ALA A 78 -21.71 26.97 -0.69
CA ALA A 78 -21.35 25.59 -0.36
C ALA A 78 -19.89 25.22 -0.66
N VAL A 79 -18.96 26.17 -0.53
CA VAL A 79 -17.55 25.98 -0.91
C VAL A 79 -16.90 24.90 -0.03
N ASN A 80 -17.16 24.89 1.27
CA ASN A 80 -16.57 23.91 2.18
C ASN A 80 -17.10 22.50 1.90
N ALA A 81 -18.40 22.38 1.59
CA ALA A 81 -19.02 21.13 1.17
C ALA A 81 -18.45 20.61 -0.15
N GLN A 82 -18.18 21.49 -1.12
CA GLN A 82 -17.56 21.12 -2.40
C GLN A 82 -16.12 20.62 -2.22
N GLU A 83 -15.28 21.35 -1.47
CA GLU A 83 -13.90 20.94 -1.17
C GLU A 83 -13.87 19.59 -0.45
N PHE A 84 -14.71 19.43 0.57
CA PHE A 84 -14.85 18.17 1.29
C PHE A 84 -15.29 17.03 0.37
N SER A 85 -16.29 17.27 -0.49
CA SER A 85 -16.79 16.25 -1.44
C SER A 85 -15.70 15.80 -2.41
N ALA A 86 -14.91 16.73 -2.97
CA ALA A 86 -13.81 16.40 -3.86
C ALA A 86 -12.75 15.51 -3.18
N VAL A 87 -12.41 15.80 -1.92
CA VAL A 87 -11.47 14.97 -1.15
C VAL A 87 -12.03 13.57 -0.90
N ILE A 88 -13.31 13.46 -0.55
CA ILE A 88 -14.00 12.16 -0.35
C ILE A 88 -14.01 11.33 -1.63
N GLU A 89 -14.31 11.95 -2.77
CA GLU A 89 -14.34 11.27 -4.08
C GLU A 89 -12.96 10.75 -4.48
N GLU A 90 -11.91 11.52 -4.19
CA GLU A 90 -10.54 11.08 -4.41
C GLU A 90 -10.17 9.89 -3.51
N VAL A 91 -10.69 9.78 -2.28
CA VAL A 91 -10.49 8.58 -1.44
C VAL A 91 -11.01 7.33 -2.15
N PHE A 92 -12.24 7.37 -2.69
CA PHE A 92 -12.79 6.23 -3.44
C PHE A 92 -11.95 5.88 -4.68
N THR A 93 -11.52 6.89 -5.41
CA THR A 93 -10.70 6.73 -6.62
C THR A 93 -9.34 6.10 -6.31
N GLU A 94 -8.71 6.51 -5.21
CA GLU A 94 -7.41 5.99 -4.78
C GLU A 94 -7.51 4.56 -4.24
N LEU A 95 -8.58 4.23 -3.51
CA LEU A 95 -8.85 2.84 -3.10
C LEU A 95 -9.01 1.92 -4.34
N TYR A 96 -9.78 2.34 -5.33
CA TYR A 96 -9.91 1.58 -6.58
C TYR A 96 -8.59 1.47 -7.35
N SER A 97 -7.79 2.55 -7.38
CA SER A 97 -6.50 2.57 -8.09
C SER A 97 -5.48 1.60 -7.48
N SER A 98 -5.52 1.41 -6.15
CA SER A 98 -4.74 0.36 -5.49
C SER A 98 -5.10 -1.05 -6.00
N ILE A 99 -6.39 -1.33 -6.18
CA ILE A 99 -6.89 -2.59 -6.74
C ILE A 99 -6.47 -2.76 -8.20
N ASP A 100 -6.56 -1.70 -9.03
CA ASP A 100 -6.15 -1.78 -10.43
C ASP A 100 -4.65 -2.11 -10.57
N CYS A 101 -3.83 -1.54 -9.68
CA CYS A 101 -2.42 -1.85 -9.57
C CYS A 101 -2.20 -3.32 -9.15
N ALA A 102 -2.92 -3.81 -8.15
CA ALA A 102 -2.83 -5.22 -7.73
C ALA A 102 -3.23 -6.16 -8.87
N ARG A 103 -4.27 -5.80 -9.63
CA ARG A 103 -4.71 -6.54 -10.81
C ARG A 103 -3.62 -6.62 -11.88
N LYS A 104 -2.84 -5.56 -12.13
CA LYS A 104 -1.68 -5.62 -13.05
C LYS A 104 -0.65 -6.64 -12.62
N VAL A 105 -0.35 -6.70 -11.31
CA VAL A 105 0.58 -7.69 -10.75
C VAL A 105 0.06 -9.11 -10.93
N ILE A 106 -1.22 -9.36 -10.58
CA ILE A 106 -1.86 -10.67 -10.74
C ILE A 106 -1.83 -11.11 -12.21
N VAL A 107 -2.25 -10.25 -13.13
CA VAL A 107 -2.26 -10.57 -14.57
C VAL A 107 -0.86 -10.84 -15.10
N ALA A 108 0.16 -10.12 -14.62
CA ALA A 108 1.54 -10.34 -15.04
C ALA A 108 2.07 -11.72 -14.61
N ILE A 109 1.77 -12.16 -13.38
CA ILE A 109 2.19 -13.45 -12.83
C ILE A 109 1.40 -14.60 -13.50
N TYR A 110 0.08 -14.44 -13.62
CA TYR A 110 -0.83 -15.48 -14.09
C TYR A 110 -1.23 -15.33 -15.56
N ARG A 111 -0.43 -14.65 -16.38
CA ARG A 111 -0.69 -14.44 -17.82
C ARG A 111 -0.89 -15.74 -18.62
N HIS A 112 -0.41 -16.87 -18.08
CA HIS A 112 -0.51 -18.19 -18.67
C HIS A 112 -1.88 -18.86 -18.39
N CYS A 113 -2.65 -18.36 -17.43
CA CYS A 113 -3.99 -18.88 -17.13
C CYS A 113 -4.94 -18.62 -18.30
N GLN A 114 -5.79 -19.59 -18.60
CA GLN A 114 -6.73 -19.48 -19.69
C GLN A 114 -7.79 -18.42 -19.38
N ARG A 115 -8.09 -17.56 -20.36
CA ARG A 115 -9.12 -16.51 -20.29
C ARG A 115 -8.87 -15.43 -19.22
N ILE A 116 -7.64 -15.28 -18.74
CA ILE A 116 -7.29 -14.19 -17.82
C ILE A 116 -7.51 -12.83 -18.52
N PRO A 117 -8.37 -11.95 -17.99
CA PRO A 117 -8.64 -10.65 -18.61
C PRO A 117 -7.68 -9.57 -18.10
N ASP A 118 -7.39 -8.58 -18.94
CA ASP A 118 -6.61 -7.41 -18.53
C ASP A 118 -7.45 -6.32 -17.82
N SER A 119 -8.78 -6.34 -18.00
CA SER A 119 -9.71 -5.41 -17.33
C SER A 119 -9.96 -5.83 -15.88
N THR A 120 -9.85 -4.88 -14.95
CA THR A 120 -10.13 -5.09 -13.51
C THR A 120 -11.55 -5.60 -13.27
N ARG A 121 -12.54 -4.97 -13.91
CA ARG A 121 -13.95 -5.41 -13.85
C ARG A 121 -14.12 -6.85 -14.30
N ARG A 122 -13.52 -7.21 -15.43
CA ARG A 122 -13.62 -8.59 -15.97
C ARG A 122 -12.86 -9.58 -15.10
N LEU A 123 -11.72 -9.19 -14.51
CA LEU A 123 -10.95 -10.08 -13.63
C LEU A 123 -11.77 -10.43 -12.40
N PHE A 124 -12.32 -9.45 -11.69
CA PHE A 124 -13.14 -9.69 -10.51
C PHE A 124 -14.33 -10.61 -10.81
N LEU A 125 -15.06 -10.32 -11.89
CA LEU A 125 -16.20 -11.14 -12.30
C LEU A 125 -15.80 -12.59 -12.62
N ARG A 126 -14.80 -12.78 -13.50
CA ARG A 126 -14.41 -14.11 -13.95
C ARG A 126 -13.74 -14.92 -12.84
N ALA A 127 -12.90 -14.29 -12.03
CA ALA A 127 -12.25 -14.96 -10.92
C ALA A 127 -13.29 -15.42 -9.89
N ALA A 128 -14.22 -14.55 -9.48
CA ALA A 128 -15.27 -14.90 -8.53
C ALA A 128 -16.16 -16.05 -9.05
N ASN A 129 -16.45 -16.08 -10.36
CA ASN A 129 -17.25 -17.13 -10.99
C ASN A 129 -16.46 -18.43 -11.31
N GLY A 130 -15.15 -18.49 -11.05
CA GLY A 130 -14.32 -19.65 -11.41
C GLY A 130 -14.13 -19.84 -12.93
N GLU A 131 -14.24 -18.77 -13.72
CA GLU A 131 -14.19 -18.81 -15.19
C GLU A 131 -12.76 -18.69 -15.76
N ILE A 132 -11.74 -18.57 -14.90
CA ILE A 132 -10.33 -18.46 -15.29
C ILE A 132 -9.65 -19.82 -15.11
N GLY A 133 -9.29 -20.46 -16.22
CA GLY A 133 -8.71 -21.81 -16.18
C GLY A 133 -7.28 -21.81 -15.63
N GLY A 134 -7.02 -22.67 -14.63
CA GLY A 134 -5.73 -22.77 -13.96
C GLY A 134 -5.43 -21.62 -12.98
N PHE A 135 -6.44 -20.82 -12.61
CA PHE A 135 -6.29 -19.77 -11.61
C PHE A 135 -6.27 -20.37 -10.19
N PRO A 136 -5.36 -19.96 -9.30
CA PRO A 136 -5.28 -20.53 -7.96
C PRO A 136 -6.56 -20.35 -7.14
N ALA A 137 -6.96 -21.40 -6.42
CA ALA A 137 -8.18 -21.41 -5.62
C ALA A 137 -8.14 -20.37 -4.49
N GLU A 138 -6.98 -20.16 -3.89
CA GLU A 138 -6.73 -19.15 -2.85
C GLU A 138 -6.94 -17.73 -3.39
N LEU A 139 -6.45 -17.44 -4.59
CA LEU A 139 -6.70 -16.16 -5.23
C LEU A 139 -8.18 -16.01 -5.58
N GLN A 140 -8.81 -17.05 -6.15
CA GLN A 140 -10.26 -17.04 -6.42
C GLN A 140 -11.07 -16.73 -5.15
N ALA A 141 -10.74 -17.32 -4.01
CA ALA A 141 -11.41 -17.07 -2.74
C ALA A 141 -11.34 -15.58 -2.33
N ALA A 142 -10.21 -14.90 -2.58
CA ALA A 142 -10.08 -13.47 -2.33
C ALA A 142 -11.04 -12.63 -3.19
N PHE A 143 -11.25 -13.01 -4.46
CA PHE A 143 -12.21 -12.34 -5.35
C PHE A 143 -13.67 -12.60 -4.95
N VAL A 144 -14.00 -13.82 -4.53
CA VAL A 144 -15.34 -14.17 -4.03
C VAL A 144 -15.68 -13.38 -2.76
N ALA A 145 -14.72 -13.20 -1.86
CA ALA A 145 -14.89 -12.46 -0.61
C ALA A 145 -15.04 -10.93 -0.80
N ALA A 146 -14.66 -10.39 -1.97
CA ALA A 146 -14.69 -8.96 -2.26
C ALA A 146 -16.09 -8.45 -2.66
N THR A 147 -17.10 -8.69 -1.82
CA THR A 147 -18.51 -8.30 -2.07
C THR A 147 -18.72 -6.79 -2.20
N TRP A 148 -17.82 -5.99 -1.61
CA TRP A 148 -17.79 -4.53 -1.69
C TRP A 148 -17.28 -3.97 -3.04
N TYR A 149 -16.62 -4.80 -3.87
CA TYR A 149 -15.95 -4.34 -5.08
C TYR A 149 -16.89 -3.69 -6.10
N VAL A 150 -18.07 -4.28 -6.31
CA VAL A 150 -19.03 -3.79 -7.30
C VAL A 150 -19.46 -2.36 -6.96
N GLU A 151 -19.73 -2.09 -5.67
CA GLU A 151 -20.08 -0.76 -5.21
C GLU A 151 -18.95 0.25 -5.42
N LEU A 152 -17.71 -0.10 -5.03
CA LEU A 152 -16.56 0.80 -5.22
C LEU A 152 -16.30 1.09 -6.71
N ARG A 153 -16.39 0.08 -7.57
CA ARG A 153 -16.25 0.24 -9.02
C ARG A 153 -17.29 1.20 -9.57
N ASP A 154 -18.55 1.00 -9.22
CA ASP A 154 -19.64 1.83 -9.72
C ASP A 154 -19.46 3.29 -9.29
N ILE A 155 -19.08 3.53 -8.03
CA ILE A 155 -18.73 4.87 -7.54
C ILE A 155 -17.62 5.46 -8.42
N ARG A 156 -16.47 4.78 -8.51
CA ARG A 156 -15.31 5.28 -9.27
C ARG A 156 -15.63 5.57 -10.74
N ASP A 157 -16.40 4.69 -11.39
CA ASP A 157 -16.75 4.88 -12.80
C ASP A 157 -17.56 6.17 -12.99
N GLU A 158 -18.50 6.46 -12.10
CA GLU A 158 -19.23 7.72 -12.17
C GLU A 158 -18.36 8.95 -11.89
N LEU A 159 -17.52 8.90 -10.85
CA LEU A 159 -16.65 10.01 -10.48
C LEU A 159 -15.70 10.40 -11.63
N THR A 160 -15.41 9.47 -12.55
CA THR A 160 -14.60 9.71 -13.74
C THR A 160 -15.38 10.43 -14.85
N HIS A 161 -16.71 10.40 -14.83
CA HIS A 161 -17.57 10.82 -15.93
C HIS A 161 -18.54 11.97 -15.59
N SER A 162 -18.59 12.41 -14.34
CA SER A 162 -19.53 13.41 -13.85
C SER A 162 -18.86 14.53 -13.03
N SER A 163 -19.66 15.51 -12.62
CA SER A 163 -19.24 16.59 -11.72
C SER A 163 -19.12 16.09 -10.27
N ILE A 164 -18.48 16.88 -9.41
CA ILE A 164 -18.41 16.61 -7.96
C ILE A 164 -19.83 16.48 -7.37
N GLY A 165 -19.99 15.51 -6.48
CA GLY A 165 -21.19 15.29 -5.69
C GLY A 165 -21.38 16.32 -4.58
N SER A 166 -22.22 15.99 -3.61
CA SER A 166 -22.55 16.89 -2.50
C SER A 166 -22.53 16.15 -1.18
N CYS A 167 -21.70 16.65 -0.26
CA CYS A 167 -21.71 16.26 1.14
C CYS A 167 -22.55 17.21 1.98
N ARG A 168 -23.32 16.65 2.91
CA ARG A 168 -24.10 17.41 3.88
C ARG A 168 -24.05 16.76 5.25
N GLN A 169 -23.76 17.56 6.28
CA GLN A 169 -23.86 17.14 7.67
C GLN A 169 -25.31 17.19 8.15
N SER A 170 -25.76 16.10 8.75
CA SER A 170 -27.05 16.00 9.45
C SER A 170 -27.00 16.79 10.76
N HIS A 171 -28.03 17.61 11.03
CA HIS A 171 -28.14 18.33 12.30
C HIS A 171 -28.46 17.39 13.47
N ASP A 172 -29.19 16.29 13.21
CA ASP A 172 -29.67 15.40 14.26
C ASP A 172 -28.61 14.35 14.65
N THR A 173 -27.91 13.80 13.65
CA THR A 173 -26.97 12.68 13.86
C THR A 173 -25.50 13.10 13.80
N ASN A 174 -25.18 14.32 13.36
CA ASN A 174 -23.83 14.77 12.99
C ASN A 174 -23.13 13.94 11.89
N GLU A 175 -23.81 12.93 11.34
CA GLU A 175 -23.31 12.13 10.23
C GLU A 175 -23.21 12.98 8.97
N ILE A 176 -22.22 12.68 8.13
CA ILE A 176 -22.03 13.35 6.85
C ILE A 176 -22.49 12.41 5.76
N SER A 177 -23.59 12.79 5.13
CA SER A 177 -24.11 12.10 3.96
C SER A 177 -23.37 12.58 2.71
N TYR A 178 -23.16 11.68 1.76
CA TYR A 178 -22.69 11.99 0.42
C TYR A 178 -23.76 11.58 -0.59
N MET A 179 -24.03 12.45 -1.55
CA MET A 179 -24.97 12.22 -2.63
C MET A 179 -24.34 12.58 -3.96
N HIS A 180 -24.59 11.78 -4.98
CA HIS A 180 -24.15 12.06 -6.34
C HIS A 180 -25.28 11.79 -7.33
N LEU A 181 -25.71 12.82 -8.06
CA LEU A 181 -26.89 12.75 -8.94
C LEU A 181 -26.67 11.89 -10.19
N GLY A 182 -25.42 11.81 -10.68
CA GLY A 182 -25.07 10.94 -11.80
C GLY A 182 -25.03 9.44 -11.45
N LEU A 183 -24.85 9.11 -10.17
CA LEU A 183 -24.86 7.71 -9.71
C LEU A 183 -26.31 7.29 -9.49
N VAL A 184 -26.95 6.65 -10.45
CA VAL A 184 -28.34 6.22 -10.32
C VAL A 184 -28.44 4.72 -10.04
N ARG A 185 -28.91 4.34 -8.85
CA ARG A 185 -29.30 2.96 -8.51
C ARG A 185 -30.83 2.85 -8.45
N ASN A 186 -31.41 1.96 -9.24
CA ASN A 186 -32.87 1.74 -9.30
C ASN A 186 -33.66 3.06 -9.52
N ALA A 187 -33.21 3.88 -10.48
CA ALA A 187 -33.77 5.20 -10.79
C ALA A 187 -33.70 6.24 -9.65
N LYS A 188 -32.89 6.01 -8.62
CA LYS A 188 -32.62 6.96 -7.53
C LYS A 188 -31.14 7.32 -7.46
N PRO A 189 -30.78 8.58 -7.14
CA PRO A 189 -29.40 8.94 -6.84
C PRO A 189 -28.81 8.06 -5.74
N LEU A 190 -27.51 7.78 -5.82
CA LEU A 190 -26.75 7.15 -4.76
C LEU A 190 -26.69 8.15 -3.61
N VAL A 191 -27.14 7.68 -2.45
CA VAL A 191 -27.01 8.38 -1.18
C VAL A 191 -26.25 7.44 -0.26
N ILE A 192 -25.10 7.90 0.22
CA ILE A 192 -24.32 7.26 1.27
C ILE A 192 -24.65 8.04 2.56
N PRO A 193 -25.43 7.48 3.50
CA PRO A 193 -25.89 8.23 4.67
C PRO A 193 -24.77 8.67 5.61
N ASP A 194 -23.76 7.82 5.79
CA ASP A 194 -22.54 8.10 6.54
C ASP A 194 -21.33 7.75 5.68
N VAL A 195 -20.71 8.79 5.13
CA VAL A 195 -19.59 8.65 4.19
C VAL A 195 -18.32 8.18 4.87
N PHE A 196 -18.08 8.55 6.14
CA PHE A 196 -16.91 8.08 6.86
C PHE A 196 -17.02 6.59 7.16
N LYS A 197 -18.19 6.14 7.63
CA LYS A 197 -18.43 4.71 7.82
C LYS A 197 -18.24 3.91 6.54
N LYS A 198 -18.77 4.41 5.40
CA LYS A 198 -18.58 3.75 4.10
C LYS A 198 -17.11 3.70 3.69
N ILE A 199 -16.35 4.78 3.90
CA ILE A 199 -14.91 4.81 3.63
C ILE A 199 -14.18 3.76 4.49
N GLU A 200 -14.48 3.64 5.78
CA GLU A 200 -13.85 2.64 6.65
C GLU A 200 -14.19 1.20 6.24
N GLU A 201 -15.45 0.93 5.85
CA GLU A 201 -15.86 -0.36 5.29
C GLU A 201 -15.03 -0.73 4.04
N LEU A 202 -14.83 0.24 3.13
CA LEU A 202 -14.05 0.05 1.92
C LEU A 202 -12.55 -0.11 2.19
N PHE A 203 -11.99 0.67 3.13
CA PHE A 203 -10.60 0.48 3.58
C PHE A 203 -10.37 -0.92 4.11
N ALA A 204 -11.24 -1.40 5.00
CA ALA A 204 -11.15 -2.74 5.55
C ALA A 204 -11.25 -3.80 4.45
N GLY A 205 -12.20 -3.65 3.53
CA GLY A 205 -12.39 -4.54 2.39
C GLY A 205 -11.16 -4.61 1.47
N VAL A 206 -10.65 -3.45 1.05
CA VAL A 206 -9.48 -3.35 0.18
C VAL A 206 -8.23 -3.89 0.88
N ASN A 207 -8.00 -3.50 2.13
CA ASN A 207 -6.86 -3.98 2.91
C ASN A 207 -6.87 -5.51 3.07
N HIS A 208 -8.04 -6.09 3.37
CA HIS A 208 -8.20 -7.53 3.49
C HIS A 208 -7.93 -8.24 2.15
N PHE A 209 -8.48 -7.72 1.05
CA PHE A 209 -8.23 -8.27 -0.30
C PHE A 209 -6.75 -8.22 -0.67
N LEU A 210 -6.10 -7.07 -0.51
CA LEU A 210 -4.67 -6.91 -0.79
C LEU A 210 -3.83 -7.81 0.11
N GLY A 211 -4.13 -7.86 1.42
CA GLY A 211 -3.46 -8.74 2.36
C GLY A 211 -3.53 -10.21 1.93
N HIS A 212 -4.72 -10.69 1.59
CA HIS A 212 -4.91 -12.09 1.17
C HIS A 212 -4.19 -12.40 -0.15
N VAL A 213 -4.34 -11.54 -1.17
CA VAL A 213 -3.65 -11.71 -2.46
C VAL A 213 -2.15 -11.74 -2.26
N PHE A 214 -1.57 -10.73 -1.61
CA PHE A 214 -0.12 -10.62 -1.50
C PHE A 214 0.47 -11.62 -0.51
N ASN A 215 -0.26 -12.06 0.52
CA ASN A 215 0.16 -13.20 1.34
C ASN A 215 0.34 -14.46 0.49
N PHE A 216 -0.60 -14.75 -0.41
CA PHE A 216 -0.49 -15.87 -1.33
C PHE A 216 0.68 -15.69 -2.31
N LEU A 217 0.83 -14.51 -2.91
CA LEU A 217 1.94 -14.25 -3.83
C LEU A 217 3.31 -14.36 -3.15
N ASN A 218 3.44 -13.92 -1.89
CA ASN A 218 4.68 -14.01 -1.11
C ASN A 218 5.16 -15.46 -0.93
N LYS A 219 4.23 -16.43 -0.80
CA LYS A 219 4.56 -17.86 -0.71
C LYS A 219 5.20 -18.41 -1.98
N GLY A 220 4.97 -17.76 -3.13
CA GLY A 220 5.55 -18.14 -4.42
C GLY A 220 6.92 -17.52 -4.71
N LEU A 221 7.45 -16.68 -3.81
CA LEU A 221 8.72 -16.01 -4.02
C LEU A 221 9.90 -16.93 -3.69
N LYS A 222 10.97 -16.83 -4.49
CA LYS A 222 12.25 -17.49 -4.22
C LYS A 222 12.89 -16.94 -2.95
N VAL A 223 13.46 -17.83 -2.14
CA VAL A 223 14.22 -17.49 -0.95
C VAL A 223 15.65 -17.10 -1.35
N GLU A 224 15.81 -15.92 -1.94
CA GLU A 224 17.11 -15.36 -2.32
C GLU A 224 17.44 -14.09 -1.52
N PRO A 225 18.69 -13.91 -1.05
CA PRO A 225 19.09 -12.70 -0.33
C PRO A 225 19.04 -11.44 -1.23
N THR A 226 18.18 -10.49 -0.85
CA THR A 226 18.01 -9.18 -1.49
C THR A 226 18.68 -8.08 -0.67
N ASP A 227 19.18 -7.04 -1.34
CA ASP A 227 19.69 -5.83 -0.68
C ASP A 227 18.53 -4.99 -0.15
N VAL A 228 18.51 -4.73 1.16
CA VAL A 228 17.50 -3.91 1.82
C VAL A 228 18.17 -2.76 2.56
N VAL A 229 17.72 -1.54 2.28
CA VAL A 229 18.21 -0.32 2.93
C VAL A 229 17.72 -0.27 4.38
N CYS A 230 18.66 -0.29 5.32
CA CYS A 230 18.44 -0.11 6.76
C CYS A 230 18.00 1.32 7.09
N GLY A 231 18.64 2.29 6.45
CA GLY A 231 18.43 3.71 6.71
C GLY A 231 19.60 4.56 6.25
N PHE A 232 19.46 5.86 6.47
CA PHE A 232 20.49 6.86 6.26
C PHE A 232 20.98 7.37 7.61
N PHE A 233 22.23 7.13 7.94
CA PHE A 233 22.84 7.56 9.21
C PHE A 233 24.11 8.35 8.93
N HIS A 234 24.27 9.50 9.58
CA HIS A 234 25.43 10.36 9.36
C HIS A 234 25.68 10.69 7.87
N GLY A 235 24.61 10.87 7.09
CA GLY A 235 24.69 11.17 5.65
C GLY A 235 25.08 9.99 4.75
N ARG A 236 25.15 8.75 5.27
CA ARG A 236 25.50 7.55 4.51
C ARG A 236 24.37 6.53 4.48
N CYS A 237 24.28 5.75 3.40
CA CYS A 237 23.30 4.67 3.25
C CYS A 237 23.82 3.38 3.89
N TYR A 238 22.97 2.72 4.68
CA TYR A 238 23.27 1.45 5.33
C TYR A 238 22.33 0.39 4.80
N ALA A 239 22.82 -0.82 4.56
CA ALA A 239 22.08 -1.91 3.97
C ALA A 239 22.39 -3.25 4.63
N ARG A 240 21.50 -4.21 4.39
CA ARG A 240 21.63 -5.60 4.79
C ARG A 240 21.19 -6.52 3.65
N LYS A 241 21.77 -7.71 3.58
CA LYS A 241 21.18 -8.83 2.84
C LYS A 241 20.04 -9.40 3.65
N LEU A 242 18.88 -9.60 3.03
CA LEU A 242 17.69 -10.17 3.67
C LEU A 242 17.00 -11.11 2.69
N ALA A 243 16.62 -12.31 3.14
CA ALA A 243 15.77 -13.21 2.37
C ALA A 243 14.34 -13.14 2.90
N ILE A 244 13.36 -13.46 2.04
CA ILE A 244 11.97 -13.59 2.48
C ILE A 244 11.84 -14.72 3.50
N ALA A 245 11.05 -14.50 4.54
CA ALA A 245 10.73 -15.46 5.58
C ALA A 245 9.34 -15.15 6.17
N ASP A 246 8.75 -16.13 6.84
CA ASP A 246 7.47 -15.97 7.54
C ASP A 246 7.53 -14.82 8.56
N HIS A 247 8.60 -14.83 9.37
CA HIS A 247 8.89 -13.79 10.35
C HIS A 247 10.14 -13.00 9.94
N ILE A 248 9.98 -11.67 9.83
CA ILE A 248 11.06 -10.72 9.60
C ILE A 248 10.95 -9.66 10.67
N ASP A 249 12.03 -9.44 11.39
CA ASP A 249 12.13 -8.44 12.46
C ASP A 249 13.35 -7.54 12.29
N PHE A 250 13.51 -6.59 13.21
CA PHE A 250 14.65 -5.67 13.22
C PHE A 250 16.01 -6.39 13.17
N ASN A 251 16.08 -7.58 13.75
CA ASN A 251 17.31 -8.34 13.85
C ASN A 251 17.61 -9.14 12.60
N SER A 252 16.66 -9.34 11.67
CA SER A 252 16.76 -10.22 10.52
C SER A 252 17.77 -9.78 9.45
N GLY A 253 18.35 -10.73 8.70
CA GLY A 253 19.33 -10.49 7.62
C GLY A 253 20.80 -10.46 8.06
N VAL A 254 21.69 -10.01 7.18
CA VAL A 254 23.14 -9.90 7.42
C VAL A 254 23.61 -8.50 7.01
N CYS A 255 24.26 -7.77 7.90
CA CYS A 255 24.70 -6.40 7.65
C CYS A 255 25.76 -6.35 6.54
N GLN A 256 25.58 -5.44 5.58
CA GLN A 256 26.55 -5.23 4.50
C GLN A 256 27.44 -4.00 4.75
N SER A 257 26.97 -3.05 5.54
CA SER A 257 27.63 -1.75 5.69
C SER A 257 28.74 -1.74 6.74
N ARG A 258 29.52 -2.83 6.86
CA ARG A 258 30.58 -2.95 7.87
C ARG A 258 31.79 -2.02 7.67
N TRP A 259 31.82 -1.28 6.57
CA TRP A 259 32.86 -0.27 6.31
C TRP A 259 33.01 0.75 7.45
N PHE A 260 31.97 1.02 8.23
CA PHE A 260 32.05 1.94 9.37
C PHE A 260 32.88 1.42 10.55
N ASP A 261 33.24 0.13 10.58
CA ASP A 261 34.10 -0.42 11.64
C ASP A 261 35.50 0.23 11.59
N ALA A 262 35.95 0.62 10.38
CA ALA A 262 37.18 1.38 10.18
C ALA A 262 36.97 2.91 10.29
N GLU A 263 35.72 3.39 10.35
CA GLU A 263 35.38 4.82 10.43
C GLU A 263 34.41 5.11 11.60
N PRO A 264 34.88 5.15 12.87
CA PRO A 264 34.01 5.25 14.04
C PRO A 264 33.06 6.46 14.05
N ALA A 265 33.43 7.56 13.37
CA ALA A 265 32.60 8.76 13.22
C ALA A 265 31.30 8.51 12.43
N PHE A 266 31.24 7.41 11.67
CA PHE A 266 30.07 6.97 10.90
C PHE A 266 29.56 5.62 11.41
N ARG A 267 29.84 5.25 12.67
CA ARG A 267 29.31 4.00 13.21
C ARG A 267 27.78 4.01 13.19
N CYS A 268 27.16 2.94 12.68
CA CYS A 268 25.71 2.80 12.69
C CYS A 268 25.17 2.94 14.14
N PRO A 269 24.17 3.79 14.41
CA PRO A 269 23.62 3.99 15.75
C PRO A 269 23.06 2.72 16.41
N PHE A 270 22.71 1.72 15.59
CA PHE A 270 22.15 0.46 16.04
C PHE A 270 23.15 -0.70 16.09
N ALA A 271 24.44 -0.47 15.84
CA ALA A 271 25.42 -1.56 15.73
C ALA A 271 25.50 -2.44 17.00
N SER A 272 25.25 -1.87 18.19
CA SER A 272 25.27 -2.60 19.46
C SER A 272 24.04 -3.49 19.71
N SER A 273 22.92 -3.23 19.03
CA SER A 273 21.64 -3.91 19.24
C SER A 273 21.08 -4.60 17.99
N CYS A 274 21.78 -4.53 16.86
CA CYS A 274 21.34 -5.06 15.58
C CYS A 274 21.83 -6.50 15.36
N GLY A 275 20.90 -7.47 15.38
CA GLY A 275 21.22 -8.88 15.10
C GLY A 275 21.86 -9.13 13.74
N ALA A 276 21.52 -8.34 12.71
CA ALA A 276 22.13 -8.46 11.38
C ALA A 276 23.62 -8.07 11.38
N TYR A 277 24.01 -7.08 12.19
CA TYR A 277 25.41 -6.72 12.36
C TYR A 277 26.16 -7.76 13.19
N ALA A 278 25.56 -8.24 14.29
CA ALA A 278 26.15 -9.29 15.12
C ALA A 278 26.47 -10.56 14.29
N ARG A 279 25.56 -11.01 13.43
CA ARG A 279 25.81 -12.15 12.52
C ARG A 279 26.95 -11.89 11.54
N ALA A 280 26.98 -10.71 10.93
CA ALA A 280 28.03 -10.36 9.99
C ALA A 280 29.43 -10.35 10.65
N SER A 281 29.52 -9.99 11.93
CA SER A 281 30.78 -10.04 12.71
C SER A 281 31.22 -11.47 13.03
N GLN A 282 30.29 -12.37 13.32
CA GLN A 282 30.59 -13.79 13.58
C GLN A 282 31.09 -14.53 12.33
N GLU A 283 30.52 -14.21 11.15
CA GLU A 283 30.97 -14.79 9.87
C GLU A 283 32.42 -14.39 9.53
N SER A 284 32.89 -13.22 9.97
CA SER A 284 34.30 -12.81 9.78
C SER A 284 35.28 -13.42 10.78
N GLU A 285 34.79 -14.06 11.85
CA GLU A 285 35.61 -14.64 12.93
C GLU A 285 35.66 -16.18 12.88
N GLY A 286 35.04 -16.82 11.88
CA GLY A 286 35.11 -18.28 11.64
C GLY A 286 36.49 -18.77 11.16
N PRO A 287 36.82 -20.08 11.33
CA PRO A 287 38.19 -20.61 11.25
C PRO A 287 38.68 -20.87 9.81
N PHE A 288 38.49 -19.91 8.90
CA PHE A 288 39.11 -19.93 7.58
C PHE A 288 39.95 -18.66 7.38
N ARG A 289 41.01 -18.54 8.20
CA ARG A 289 42.18 -17.75 7.76
C ARG A 289 42.82 -18.51 6.62
N LEU A 290 42.55 -18.08 5.39
CA LEU A 290 43.46 -18.31 4.27
C LEU A 290 44.83 -17.78 4.73
N SER A 291 45.76 -18.71 4.92
CA SER A 291 47.18 -18.44 5.08
C SER A 291 47.61 -17.49 3.98
N GLN A 292 48.03 -16.28 4.35
CA GLN A 292 48.78 -15.43 3.43
C GLN A 292 50.04 -16.20 3.01
N PRO A 293 50.39 -16.24 1.71
CA PRO A 293 51.67 -16.79 1.31
C PRO A 293 52.78 -15.90 1.88
N SER A 294 53.63 -16.51 2.70
CA SER A 294 54.90 -15.94 3.10
C SER A 294 55.72 -15.64 1.86
N ASN A 295 55.92 -14.35 1.56
CA ASN A 295 56.93 -13.93 0.60
C ASN A 295 58.31 -14.29 1.17
N VAL A 296 58.90 -15.35 0.62
CA VAL A 296 60.32 -15.68 0.74
C VAL A 296 60.89 -15.58 -0.67
N ASN A 297 61.44 -14.41 -0.97
CA ASN A 297 62.73 -14.14 -1.63
C ASN A 297 62.77 -12.69 -2.12
#